data_AF-A0A955RTJ4-F1
#
_entry.id   AF-A0A955RTJ4-F1
#
_cell.length_a   1.000
_cell.length_b   1.000
_cell.length_c   1.000
_cell.angle_alpha   90.00
_cell.angle_beta   90.00
_cell.angle_gamma   90.00
#
_symmetry.space_group_name_H-M   'P 1'
#
loop_
_entity.id
_entity.type
_entity.pdbx_description
1 polymer ?
#
loop_
_entity_poly.entity_id
_entity_poly.type
_entity_poly.pdbx_seq_one_letter_code
_entity_poly.pdbx_strand_id
1 'polypeptide(L)'
;MKCEKVKELVLTDYVDGQLEMAEKARLEEHLKTCAGCHEFAQSVEKELVAPFAGLERPEVPPVVWQNIRTAIVPEEEPKQAWTAVIRFLEYLKSLRPALLILAGVVFVFMLSTLFTKPAGTPEQIAQPPVVQQQLAVQESPSSTDELTVETYLASLDDDYDDVYDLAENGYGTAIEEYFL
;
A
#
# COMPACT_ATOMS: atom_id res chain seq x y z
N MET A 1 -15.98 -36.97 -10.30
CA MET A 1 -16.13 -35.89 -9.28
C MET A 1 -17.14 -36.32 -8.24
N LYS A 2 -17.12 -35.70 -7.06
CA LYS A 2 -18.15 -35.91 -6.02
C LYS A 2 -19.40 -35.09 -6.37
N CYS A 3 -20.59 -35.63 -6.09
CA CYS A 3 -21.85 -34.98 -6.43
C CYS A 3 -22.02 -33.60 -5.75
N GLU A 4 -21.56 -33.45 -4.52
CA GLU A 4 -21.61 -32.17 -3.78
C GLU A 4 -20.86 -31.07 -4.53
N LYS A 5 -19.60 -31.32 -4.93
CA LYS A 5 -18.81 -30.37 -5.73
C LYS A 5 -19.51 -30.04 -7.06
N VAL A 6 -20.13 -31.02 -7.70
CA VAL A 6 -20.85 -30.76 -8.96
C VAL A 6 -22.04 -29.84 -8.74
N LYS A 7 -22.82 -30.04 -7.67
CA LYS A 7 -23.95 -29.17 -7.35
C LYS A 7 -23.52 -27.74 -7.05
N GLU A 8 -22.42 -27.57 -6.31
CA GLU A 8 -21.82 -26.27 -6.03
C GLU A 8 -21.40 -25.57 -7.33
N LEU A 9 -20.60 -26.24 -8.16
CA LEU A 9 -20.16 -25.68 -9.44
C LEU A 9 -21.31 -25.38 -10.40
N VAL A 10 -22.39 -26.17 -10.36
CA VAL A 10 -23.60 -25.91 -11.15
C VAL A 10 -24.28 -24.61 -10.73
N LEU A 11 -24.31 -24.29 -9.43
CA LEU A 11 -24.96 -23.08 -8.91
C LEU A 11 -24.15 -21.81 -9.13
N THR A 12 -22.83 -21.94 -9.26
CA THR A 12 -21.91 -20.80 -9.44
C THR A 12 -21.38 -20.77 -10.87
N ASP A 13 -20.26 -21.44 -11.12
CA ASP A 13 -19.39 -21.17 -12.27
C ASP A 13 -19.92 -21.76 -13.57
N TYR A 14 -20.69 -22.84 -13.52
CA TYR A 14 -21.18 -23.52 -14.72
C TYR A 14 -22.26 -22.70 -15.44
N VAL A 15 -23.26 -22.20 -14.69
CA VAL A 15 -24.36 -21.40 -15.25
C VAL A 15 -23.89 -20.02 -15.67
N ASP A 16 -22.90 -19.46 -14.98
CA ASP A 16 -22.29 -18.17 -15.31
C ASP A 16 -21.23 -18.27 -16.43
N GLY A 17 -20.93 -19.49 -16.89
CA GLY A 17 -19.95 -19.76 -17.93
C GLY A 17 -18.50 -19.45 -17.54
N GLN A 18 -18.19 -19.44 -16.24
CA GLN A 18 -16.88 -19.11 -15.67
C GLN A 18 -15.96 -20.33 -15.50
N LEU A 19 -16.45 -21.55 -15.75
CA LEU A 19 -15.61 -22.75 -15.66
C LEU A 19 -14.56 -22.83 -16.78
N GLU A 20 -13.33 -23.16 -16.38
CA GLU A 20 -12.28 -23.53 -17.33
C GLU A 20 -12.64 -24.79 -18.13
N MET A 21 -12.12 -24.88 -19.36
CA MET A 21 -12.46 -25.96 -20.30
C MET A 21 -12.25 -27.37 -19.74
N ALA A 22 -11.15 -27.59 -19.01
CA ALA A 22 -10.85 -28.89 -18.43
C ALA A 22 -11.82 -29.27 -17.31
N GLU A 23 -12.22 -28.32 -16.45
CA GLU A 23 -13.15 -28.57 -15.36
C GLU A 23 -14.59 -28.71 -15.87
N LYS A 24 -14.98 -27.88 -16.84
CA LYS A 24 -16.26 -28.01 -17.55
C LYS A 24 -16.42 -29.40 -18.16
N ALA A 25 -15.40 -29.92 -18.85
CA ALA A 25 -15.47 -31.26 -19.45
C ALA A 25 -15.65 -32.37 -18.40
N ARG A 26 -14.96 -32.27 -17.24
CA ARG A 26 -15.12 -33.23 -16.14
C ARG A 26 -16.50 -33.16 -15.50
N LEU A 27 -17.07 -31.96 -15.37
CA LEU A 27 -18.41 -31.74 -14.85
C LEU A 27 -19.46 -32.31 -15.82
N GLU A 28 -19.36 -31.99 -17.10
CA GLU A 28 -20.28 -32.50 -18.14
C GLU A 28 -20.24 -34.03 -18.22
N GLU A 29 -19.07 -34.65 -18.08
CA GLU A 29 -18.96 -36.10 -18.03
C GLU A 29 -19.66 -36.69 -16.79
N HIS A 30 -19.60 -36.00 -15.65
CA HIS A 30 -20.37 -36.40 -14.47
C HIS A 30 -21.88 -36.24 -14.69
N LEU A 31 -22.33 -35.16 -15.34
CA LEU A 31 -23.75 -34.97 -15.66
C LEU A 31 -24.28 -36.06 -16.59
N LYS A 32 -23.47 -36.59 -17.50
CA LYS A 32 -23.87 -37.73 -18.36
C LYS A 32 -24.04 -39.03 -17.59
N THR A 33 -23.29 -39.22 -16.50
CA THR A 33 -23.23 -40.48 -15.77
C THR A 33 -24.08 -40.49 -14.49
N CYS A 34 -24.38 -39.33 -13.92
CA CYS A 34 -25.15 -39.19 -12.70
C CYS A 34 -26.50 -38.50 -12.96
N ALA A 35 -27.58 -39.29 -12.99
CA ALA A 35 -28.93 -38.79 -13.21
C ALA A 35 -29.36 -37.71 -12.20
N GLY A 36 -29.02 -37.86 -10.92
CA GLY A 36 -29.39 -36.87 -9.89
C GLY A 36 -28.70 -35.52 -10.05
N CYS A 37 -27.45 -35.49 -10.53
CA CYS A 37 -26.76 -34.24 -10.84
C CYS A 37 -27.27 -33.63 -12.14
N HIS A 38 -27.63 -34.45 -13.13
CA HIS A 38 -28.25 -34.00 -14.37
C HIS A 38 -29.61 -33.33 -14.12
N GLU A 39 -30.49 -33.97 -13.36
CA GLU A 39 -31.80 -33.41 -12.98
C GLU A 39 -31.64 -32.09 -12.21
N PHE A 40 -30.67 -32.04 -11.29
CA PHE A 40 -30.34 -30.81 -10.56
C PHE A 40 -29.87 -29.67 -11.48
N ALA A 41 -28.98 -29.96 -12.43
CA ALA A 41 -28.52 -28.96 -13.39
C ALA A 41 -29.68 -28.44 -14.25
N GLN A 42 -30.60 -29.32 -14.68
CA GLN A 42 -31.79 -28.92 -15.42
C GLN A 42 -32.75 -28.07 -14.58
N SER A 43 -32.95 -28.39 -13.29
CA SER A 43 -33.80 -27.55 -12.43
C SER A 43 -33.19 -26.17 -12.23
N VAL A 44 -31.88 -26.08 -12.04
CA VAL A 44 -31.16 -24.80 -11.92
C VAL A 44 -31.31 -23.99 -13.20
N GLU A 45 -31.07 -24.58 -14.37
CA GLU A 45 -31.22 -23.88 -15.66
C GLU A 45 -32.65 -23.36 -15.84
N LYS A 46 -33.66 -24.19 -15.54
CA LYS A 46 -35.07 -23.84 -15.71
C LYS A 46 -35.57 -22.79 -14.72
N GLU A 47 -35.16 -22.88 -13.47
CA GLU A 47 -35.71 -22.05 -12.38
C GLU A 47 -34.91 -20.79 -12.13
N LEU A 48 -33.58 -20.82 -12.35
CA LEU A 48 -32.68 -19.72 -12.01
C LEU A 48 -32.13 -18.99 -13.23
N VAL A 49 -31.95 -19.66 -14.38
CA VAL A 49 -31.33 -19.04 -15.57
C VAL A 49 -32.38 -18.61 -16.59
N ALA A 50 -33.27 -19.52 -16.97
CA ALA A 50 -34.25 -19.31 -18.03
C ALA A 50 -35.17 -18.07 -17.82
N PRO A 51 -35.63 -17.73 -16.59
CA PRO A 51 -36.45 -16.54 -16.38
C PRO A 51 -35.72 -15.22 -16.70
N PHE A 52 -34.38 -15.22 -16.66
CA PHE A 52 -33.55 -14.03 -16.83
C PHE A 52 -32.87 -13.96 -18.20
N ALA A 53 -32.87 -15.04 -18.99
CA ALA A 53 -32.13 -15.14 -20.26
C ALA A 53 -32.51 -14.12 -21.34
N GLY A 54 -33.68 -13.48 -21.22
CA GLY A 54 -34.20 -12.49 -22.17
C GLY A 54 -34.45 -11.11 -21.57
N LEU A 55 -33.97 -10.84 -20.35
CA LEU A 55 -34.16 -9.52 -19.75
C LEU A 55 -33.37 -8.47 -20.49
N GLU A 56 -34.04 -7.36 -20.78
CA GLU A 56 -33.38 -6.18 -21.33
C GLU A 56 -32.38 -5.66 -20.31
N ARG A 57 -31.10 -5.54 -20.72
CA ARG A 57 -30.07 -4.94 -19.89
C ARG A 57 -30.21 -3.42 -20.01
N PRO A 58 -30.63 -2.71 -18.94
CA PRO A 58 -30.80 -1.27 -19.02
C PRO A 58 -29.44 -0.60 -19.24
N GLU A 59 -29.41 0.41 -20.11
CA GLU A 59 -28.24 1.28 -20.22
C GLU A 59 -28.12 2.12 -18.95
N VAL A 60 -26.99 1.97 -18.25
CA VAL A 60 -26.73 2.73 -17.02
C VAL A 60 -26.26 4.15 -17.40
N PRO A 61 -26.90 5.22 -16.88
CA PRO A 61 -26.48 6.58 -17.17
C PRO A 61 -25.02 6.86 -16.76
N PRO A 62 -24.24 7.62 -17.55
CA PRO A 62 -22.82 7.90 -17.25
C PRO A 62 -22.58 8.54 -15.87
N VAL A 63 -23.55 9.31 -15.37
CA VAL A 63 -23.48 9.94 -14.04
C VAL A 63 -23.35 8.90 -12.91
N VAL A 64 -24.00 7.73 -13.04
CA VAL A 64 -23.91 6.66 -12.03
C VAL A 64 -22.48 6.13 -11.98
N TRP A 65 -21.86 5.87 -13.13
CA TRP A 65 -20.47 5.43 -13.21
C TRP A 65 -19.49 6.46 -12.65
N GLN A 66 -19.77 7.74 -12.88
CA GLN A 66 -18.95 8.82 -12.35
C GLN A 66 -19.03 8.90 -10.82
N ASN A 67 -20.23 8.75 -10.25
CA ASN A 67 -20.44 8.73 -8.81
C ASN A 67 -19.74 7.54 -8.16
N ILE A 68 -19.85 6.33 -8.75
CA ILE A 68 -19.16 5.13 -8.27
C ILE A 68 -17.64 5.35 -8.29
N ARG A 69 -17.10 5.92 -9.37
CA ARG A 69 -15.66 6.22 -9.45
C ARG A 69 -15.21 7.16 -8.35
N THR A 70 -15.95 8.25 -8.10
CA THR A 70 -15.61 9.21 -7.04
C THR A 70 -15.69 8.58 -5.65
N ALA A 71 -16.62 7.65 -5.42
CA ALA A 71 -16.79 7.00 -4.12
C ALA A 71 -15.74 5.91 -3.82
N ILE A 72 -15.18 5.25 -4.85
CA ILE A 72 -14.20 4.16 -4.68
C ILE A 72 -12.76 4.68 -4.66
N VAL A 73 -12.49 5.87 -5.20
CA VAL A 73 -11.16 6.49 -5.07
C VAL A 73 -10.94 6.78 -3.58
N PRO A 74 -9.96 6.14 -2.92
CA PRO A 74 -9.67 6.44 -1.53
C PRO A 74 -9.32 7.92 -1.43
N GLU A 75 -10.02 8.65 -0.56
CA GLU A 75 -9.57 9.97 -0.17
C GLU A 75 -8.20 9.77 0.49
N GLU A 76 -7.13 10.05 -0.26
CA GLU A 76 -5.79 10.18 0.29
C GLU A 76 -5.84 11.34 1.27
N GLU A 77 -6.22 11.07 2.51
CA GLU A 77 -6.34 12.09 3.53
C GLU A 77 -4.93 12.67 3.80
N PRO A 78 -4.67 13.96 3.49
CA PRO A 78 -3.38 14.56 3.81
C PRO A 78 -3.32 14.91 5.31
N LYS A 79 -3.68 13.98 6.20
CA LYS A 79 -3.80 14.25 7.65
C LYS A 79 -2.47 14.12 8.41
N GLN A 80 -1.44 13.51 7.82
CA GLN A 80 -0.17 13.29 8.52
C GLN A 80 0.91 14.35 8.18
N ALA A 81 0.94 14.87 6.95
CA ALA A 81 1.95 15.85 6.54
C ALA A 81 1.72 17.24 7.15
N TRP A 82 0.47 17.70 7.21
CA TRP A 82 0.15 19.05 7.69
C TRP A 82 0.34 19.21 9.20
N THR A 83 0.05 18.16 9.97
CA THR A 83 0.29 18.13 11.42
C THR A 83 1.78 18.07 11.77
N ALA A 84 2.60 17.35 10.97
CA ALA A 84 4.05 17.34 11.10
C ALA A 84 4.67 18.72 10.82
N VAL A 85 4.19 19.42 9.78
CA VAL A 85 4.65 20.78 9.44
C VAL A 85 4.30 21.78 10.55
N ILE A 86 3.08 21.75 11.09
CA ILE A 86 2.69 22.61 12.22
C ILE A 86 3.58 22.34 13.44
N ARG A 87 3.79 21.06 13.78
CA ARG A 87 4.61 20.66 14.94
C ARG A 87 6.08 21.07 14.78
N PHE A 88 6.62 21.01 13.57
CA PHE A 88 7.97 21.48 13.27
C PHE A 88 8.11 23.00 13.38
N LEU A 89 7.10 23.77 12.91
CA LEU A 89 7.05 25.22 13.06
C LEU A 89 6.96 25.66 14.53
N GLU A 90 6.18 24.96 15.36
CA GLU A 90 6.12 25.19 16.81
C GLU A 90 7.46 24.91 17.49
N TYR A 91 8.15 23.83 17.11
CA TYR A 91 9.49 23.51 17.61
C TYR A 91 10.52 24.60 17.29
N LEU A 92 10.55 25.07 16.04
CA LEU A 92 11.40 26.20 15.61
C LEU A 92 11.12 27.50 16.39
N LYS A 93 9.86 27.74 16.76
CA LYS A 93 9.49 28.91 17.58
C LYS A 93 10.03 28.79 19.02
N SER A 94 10.16 27.57 19.54
CA SER A 94 10.75 27.27 20.85
C SER A 94 12.29 27.34 20.90
N LEU A 95 12.99 27.37 19.76
CA LEU A 95 14.45 27.58 19.72
C LEU A 95 14.86 29.05 19.90
N ARG A 96 13.95 30.02 19.71
CA ARG A 96 14.23 31.45 19.86
C ARG A 96 14.76 31.86 21.25
N PRO A 97 14.21 31.40 22.39
CA PRO A 97 14.77 31.74 23.70
C PRO A 97 16.17 31.14 23.92
N ALA A 98 16.44 29.93 23.39
CA ALA A 98 17.75 29.27 23.55
C ALA A 98 18.87 30.00 22.80
N LEU A 99 18.60 30.49 21.58
CA LEU A 99 19.56 31.28 20.81
C LEU A 99 19.85 32.64 21.45
N LEU A 100 18.86 33.29 22.08
CA LEU A 100 19.08 34.54 22.84
C LEU A 100 19.94 34.32 24.08
N ILE A 101 19.75 33.20 24.79
CA ILE A 101 20.59 32.81 25.93
C ILE A 101 22.03 32.53 25.47
N LEU A 102 22.21 31.76 24.39
CA LEU A 102 23.53 31.47 23.84
C LEU A 102 24.25 32.75 23.39
N ALA A 103 23.57 33.64 22.67
CA ALA A 103 24.11 34.93 22.26
C ALA A 103 24.50 35.79 23.47
N GLY A 104 23.69 35.79 24.53
CA GLY A 104 24.02 36.45 25.80
C GLY A 104 25.27 35.87 26.47
N VAL A 105 25.41 34.55 26.52
CA VAL A 105 26.59 33.87 27.09
C VAL A 105 27.85 34.19 26.28
N VAL A 106 27.78 34.13 24.95
CA VAL A 106 28.90 34.50 24.07
C VAL A 106 29.26 35.98 24.25
N PHE A 107 28.27 36.87 24.36
CA PHE A 107 28.51 38.30 24.55
C PHE A 107 29.16 38.60 25.91
N VAL A 108 28.69 37.95 26.98
CA VAL A 108 29.30 38.04 28.32
C VAL A 108 30.71 37.45 28.32
N PHE A 109 30.94 36.32 27.64
CA PHE A 109 32.26 35.72 27.50
C PHE A 109 33.21 36.63 26.70
N MET A 110 32.74 37.21 25.59
CA MET A 110 33.50 38.16 24.78
C MET A 110 33.87 39.41 25.57
N LEU A 111 32.92 39.99 26.32
CA LEU A 111 33.21 41.10 27.22
C LEU A 111 34.20 40.70 28.32
N SER A 112 34.01 39.53 28.92
CA SER A 112 34.94 39.00 29.94
C SER A 112 36.36 38.86 29.40
N THR A 113 36.54 38.33 28.19
CA THR A 113 37.85 38.24 27.52
C THR A 113 38.46 39.59 27.15
N LEU A 114 37.65 40.62 26.92
CA LEU A 114 38.13 41.99 26.67
C LEU A 114 38.61 42.69 27.94
N PHE A 115 38.09 42.30 29.12
CA PHE A 115 38.51 42.86 30.41
C PHE A 115 39.62 42.07 31.11
N THR A 116 39.84 40.80 30.75
CA THR A 116 41.04 40.07 31.17
C THR A 116 42.21 40.44 30.25
N LYS A 117 42.98 41.45 30.64
CA LYS A 117 44.31 41.72 30.05
C LYS A 117 45.18 40.45 30.14
N PRO A 118 45.58 39.82 29.02
CA PRO A 118 46.60 38.79 29.06
C PRO A 118 47.95 39.46 29.28
N ALA A 119 48.53 39.25 30.47
CA ALA A 119 49.93 39.56 30.72
C ALA A 119 50.78 38.39 30.21
N GLY A 120 51.64 38.67 29.22
CA GLY A 120 52.81 37.85 28.90
C GLY A 120 52.68 36.91 27.71
N THR A 121 53.10 37.38 26.54
CA THR A 121 53.95 36.62 25.61
C THR A 121 55.41 36.91 25.98
N PRO A 122 56.32 35.93 25.92
CA PRO A 122 56.83 35.36 24.67
C PRO A 122 56.84 33.82 24.75
N GLU A 123 57.10 33.03 23.72
CA GLU A 123 58.33 33.00 22.95
C GLU A 123 58.21 31.91 21.87
N GLN A 124 58.74 32.22 20.70
CA GLN A 124 58.73 31.40 19.49
C GLN A 124 59.56 30.13 19.63
N ILE A 125 59.02 28.99 19.20
CA ILE A 125 59.80 27.85 18.68
C ILE A 125 58.99 27.29 17.48
N ALA A 126 59.30 27.77 16.28
CA ALA A 126 60.13 27.09 15.27
C ALA A 126 59.44 25.87 14.62
N GLN A 127 58.89 26.10 13.43
CA GLN A 127 58.50 25.06 12.47
C GLN A 127 59.76 24.50 11.78
N PRO A 128 59.80 23.20 11.50
CA PRO A 128 60.48 22.69 10.31
C PRO A 128 59.54 21.73 9.52
N PRO A 129 59.94 21.20 8.36
CA PRO A 129 59.30 21.51 7.09
C PRO A 129 58.33 20.42 6.61
N VAL A 130 57.54 20.82 5.62
CA VAL A 130 56.72 19.99 4.74
C VAL A 130 57.53 18.81 4.18
N VAL A 131 57.08 17.59 4.49
CA VAL A 131 57.42 16.38 3.73
C VAL A 131 56.14 15.85 3.11
N GLN A 132 56.03 16.03 1.80
CA GLN A 132 55.08 15.32 0.95
C GLN A 132 55.52 13.86 0.88
N GLN A 133 54.66 12.93 1.28
CA GLN A 133 54.78 11.53 0.88
C GLN A 133 53.43 11.03 0.40
N GLN A 134 53.27 11.05 -0.93
CA GLN A 134 52.30 10.22 -1.62
C GLN A 134 52.73 8.76 -1.44
N LEU A 135 51.81 7.92 -0.98
CA LEU A 135 51.83 6.48 -1.25
C LEU A 135 50.40 6.06 -1.55
N ALA A 136 50.24 5.64 -2.80
CA ALA A 136 49.03 5.06 -3.34
C ALA A 136 48.63 3.83 -2.53
N VAL A 137 47.34 3.73 -2.21
CA VAL A 137 46.65 2.44 -2.10
C VAL A 137 45.34 2.58 -2.86
N GLN A 138 45.30 1.89 -3.99
CA GLN A 138 44.09 1.52 -4.68
C GLN A 138 43.27 0.60 -3.77
N GLU A 139 41.96 0.85 -3.66
CA GLU A 139 40.95 -0.20 -3.59
C GLU A 139 39.57 0.41 -3.90
N SER A 140 39.10 0.16 -5.13
CA SER A 140 37.67 -0.05 -5.45
C SER A 140 37.21 -1.36 -4.78
N PRO A 141 35.91 -1.65 -4.58
CA PRO A 141 34.76 -1.14 -5.34
C PRO A 141 33.53 -0.77 -4.48
N SER A 142 32.75 0.23 -4.90
CA SER A 142 31.34 0.33 -4.45
C SER A 142 30.43 0.20 -5.67
N SER A 143 30.02 -1.03 -5.91
CA SER A 143 28.78 -1.38 -6.58
C SER A 143 27.62 -0.59 -5.96
N THR A 144 26.91 0.15 -6.79
CA THR A 144 25.53 0.59 -6.52
C THR A 144 24.76 0.08 -7.73
N ASP A 145 24.19 -1.10 -7.57
CA ASP A 145 22.78 -1.29 -7.22
C ASP A 145 21.88 -0.70 -8.31
N GLU A 146 21.97 -1.32 -9.47
CA GLU A 146 20.83 -1.51 -10.35
C GLU A 146 19.87 -2.47 -9.62
N LEU A 147 19.11 -1.89 -8.67
CA LEU A 147 18.08 -2.58 -7.91
C LEU A 147 16.98 -2.96 -8.92
N THR A 148 17.05 -4.21 -9.34
CA THR A 148 16.25 -4.82 -10.38
C THR A 148 14.75 -4.70 -10.08
N VAL A 149 14.00 -4.22 -11.07
CA VAL A 149 12.52 -4.24 -11.11
C VAL A 149 11.95 -5.62 -10.79
N GLU A 150 12.73 -6.69 -11.04
CA GLU A 150 12.39 -8.06 -10.67
C GLU A 150 12.26 -8.30 -9.16
N THR A 151 13.01 -7.60 -8.31
CA THR A 151 12.91 -7.74 -6.84
C THR A 151 11.61 -7.12 -6.31
N TYR A 152 11.14 -6.04 -6.95
CA TYR A 152 9.85 -5.43 -6.61
C TYR A 152 8.67 -6.29 -7.09
N LEU A 153 8.79 -6.90 -8.28
CA LEU A 153 7.76 -7.82 -8.79
C LEU A 153 7.69 -9.12 -7.97
N ALA A 154 8.82 -9.66 -7.50
CA ALA A 154 8.84 -10.83 -6.64
C ALA A 154 8.21 -10.58 -5.25
N SER A 155 8.18 -9.32 -4.77
CA SER A 155 7.51 -8.97 -3.51
C SER A 155 5.99 -8.84 -3.62
N LEU A 156 5.41 -8.91 -4.82
CA LEU A 156 3.96 -8.82 -5.05
C LEU A 156 3.27 -10.19 -5.20
N ASP A 157 4.03 -11.27 -5.38
CA ASP A 157 3.48 -12.63 -5.57
C ASP A 157 3.26 -13.41 -4.26
N ASP A 158 3.84 -12.99 -3.13
CA ASP A 158 3.81 -13.75 -1.86
C ASP A 158 2.63 -13.40 -0.93
N ASP A 159 1.75 -12.46 -1.29
CA ASP A 159 0.66 -11.98 -0.41
C ASP A 159 -0.76 -12.39 -0.91
N TYR A 160 -0.86 -13.56 -1.54
CA TYR A 160 -2.12 -14.07 -2.12
C TYR A 160 -2.79 -15.21 -1.33
N ASP A 161 -2.41 -15.46 -0.07
CA ASP A 161 -2.93 -16.61 0.69
C ASP A 161 -3.79 -16.28 1.94
N ASP A 162 -4.12 -15.02 2.22
CA ASP A 162 -4.89 -14.66 3.44
C ASP A 162 -6.19 -13.87 3.18
N VAL A 163 -6.98 -14.29 2.18
CA VAL A 163 -8.35 -13.78 1.96
C VAL A 163 -9.39 -14.84 2.32
N TYR A 164 -9.38 -15.31 3.58
CA TYR A 164 -10.48 -16.08 4.17
C TYR A 164 -10.68 -15.72 5.65
N ASP A 165 -10.87 -14.43 5.97
CA ASP A 165 -11.34 -14.05 7.31
C ASP A 165 -12.15 -12.72 7.35
N LEU A 166 -13.00 -12.48 6.35
CA LEU A 166 -13.92 -11.33 6.31
C LEU A 166 -15.40 -11.73 6.50
N ALA A 167 -15.66 -12.61 7.48
CA ALA A 167 -17.02 -13.09 7.79
C ALA A 167 -17.67 -12.47 9.04
N GLU A 168 -17.11 -11.43 9.67
CA GLU A 168 -17.71 -10.81 10.88
C GLU A 168 -18.29 -9.41 10.68
N ASN A 169 -17.92 -8.68 9.62
CA ASN A 169 -18.47 -7.35 9.37
C ASN A 169 -19.37 -7.39 8.14
N GLY A 170 -20.61 -7.81 8.37
CA GLY A 170 -21.66 -7.80 7.36
C GLY A 170 -21.72 -6.44 6.66
N TYR A 171 -21.73 -6.48 5.32
CA TYR A 171 -22.06 -5.32 4.51
C TYR A 171 -23.54 -4.99 4.74
N GLY A 172 -23.77 -4.22 5.81
CA GLY A 172 -25.06 -3.69 6.19
C GLY A 172 -25.52 -2.67 5.16
N THR A 173 -26.19 -3.15 4.12
CA THR A 173 -27.30 -2.40 3.54
C THR A 173 -28.53 -3.24 3.82
N ALA A 174 -29.30 -2.83 4.84
CA ALA A 174 -30.60 -3.41 5.05
C ALA A 174 -31.45 -3.06 3.83
N ILE A 175 -31.83 -4.09 3.06
CA ILE A 175 -32.66 -3.98 1.85
C ILE A 175 -34.00 -3.26 2.16
N GLU A 176 -34.39 -3.18 3.43
CA GLU A 176 -35.61 -2.57 3.92
C GLU A 176 -35.68 -1.03 3.75
N GLU A 177 -34.56 -0.33 3.57
CA GLU A 177 -34.59 1.15 3.41
C GLU A 177 -35.02 1.62 2.01
N TYR A 178 -35.08 0.73 1.01
CA TYR A 178 -35.40 1.12 -0.37
C TYR A 178 -36.89 0.95 -0.76
N PHE A 179 -37.73 0.42 0.13
CA PHE A 179 -39.12 0.04 -0.19
C PHE A 179 -40.21 0.76 0.62
N LEU A 180 -39.87 1.86 1.31
CA LEU A 180 -40.84 2.73 2.02
C LEU A 180 -40.95 4.12 1.40
#